data_AF-A0A8S1E0R5-F1
#
_entry.id   AF-A0A8S1E0R5-F1
#
_cell.length_a   1.000
_cell.length_b   1.000
_cell.length_c   1.000
_cell.angle_alpha   90.00
_cell.angle_beta   90.00
_cell.angle_gamma   90.00
#
_symmetry.space_group_name_H-M   'P 1'
#
loop_
_entity.id
_entity.type
_entity.pdbx_description
1 polymer ?
#
loop_
_entity_poly.entity_id
_entity_poly.type
_entity_poly.pdbx_seq_one_letter_code
_entity_poly.pdbx_strand_id
1 'polypeptide(L)'
;MNVLKVLLVQLLRLLVWLWCRKRTKQQSGTMNLISVAHDAFNSRDYGLATELYKKCVSELDGVADAAATRLDLQFGYADSMANSGRLRDAVAVYARIYKRGCVPDRLRHLATALIGALHADGPPPAPFDPLACVACGSVPRQPVSWNCGHCVCLKCDQKHSRDAHCPRCGKSKGRSRREVNVLINTLVQKFWPKHLEAAALRDEGNSLFKGGCLKEALEKYNASDKLVKDYPLTLANRSHVLLSLNRAQVALADAETVIKIWPHWPK
;
A
#
# COMPACT_ATOMS: atom_id res chain seq x y z
N MET A 1 51.78 47.70 25.94
CA MET A 1 50.81 46.59 26.15
C MET A 1 49.51 46.67 25.35
N ASN A 2 49.22 47.73 24.58
CA ASN A 2 47.92 47.86 23.87
C ASN A 2 47.88 47.32 22.43
N VAL A 3 49.01 47.31 21.70
CA VAL A 3 49.03 46.94 20.28
C VAL A 3 48.66 45.46 20.05
N LEU A 4 49.16 44.55 20.90
CA LEU A 4 48.90 43.10 20.76
C LEU A 4 47.43 42.73 20.98
N LYS A 5 46.75 43.40 21.93
CA LYS A 5 45.31 43.21 22.19
C LYS A 5 44.46 43.71 21.03
N VAL A 6 44.82 44.85 20.43
CA VAL A 6 44.13 45.39 19.24
C VAL A 6 44.27 44.45 18.05
N LEU A 7 45.47 43.91 17.80
CA LEU A 7 45.73 42.94 16.73
C LEU A 7 44.95 41.63 16.94
N LEU A 8 44.86 41.12 18.17
CA LEU A 8 44.10 39.90 18.47
C LEU A 8 42.60 40.07 18.22
N VAL A 9 42.01 41.21 18.63
CA VAL A 9 40.59 41.51 18.38
C VAL A 9 40.31 41.66 16.88
N GLN A 10 41.22 42.28 16.12
CA GLN A 10 41.11 42.38 14.66
C GLN A 10 41.18 41.00 13.99
N LEU A 11 42.09 40.13 14.43
CA LEU A 11 42.20 38.75 13.93
C LEU A 11 40.93 37.94 14.21
N LEU A 12 40.39 38.00 15.43
CA LEU A 12 39.15 37.30 15.79
C LEU A 12 37.96 37.79 14.95
N ARG A 13 37.84 39.10 14.73
CA ARG A 13 36.80 39.67 13.83
C ARG A 13 36.98 39.19 12.39
N LEU A 14 38.21 39.12 11.89
CA LEU A 14 38.50 38.60 10.55
C LEU A 14 38.15 37.12 10.44
N LEU A 15 38.49 36.30 11.44
CA LEU A 15 38.16 34.87 11.48
C LEU A 15 36.65 34.64 11.53
N VAL A 16 35.91 35.40 12.35
CA VAL A 16 34.44 35.35 12.40
C VAL A 16 33.82 35.79 11.08
N TRP A 17 34.35 36.85 10.44
CA TRP A 17 33.88 37.31 9.13
C TRP A 17 34.16 36.29 8.02
N LEU A 18 35.37 35.71 7.98
CA LEU A 18 35.73 34.65 7.03
C LEU A 18 34.85 33.42 7.21
N TRP A 19 34.59 33.02 8.46
CA TRP A 19 33.68 31.92 8.78
C TRP A 19 32.25 32.22 8.33
N CYS A 20 31.72 33.41 8.63
CA CYS A 20 30.38 33.82 8.22
C CYS A 20 30.24 33.90 6.70
N ARG A 21 31.23 34.49 6.01
CA ARG A 21 31.27 34.59 4.54
C ARG A 21 31.40 33.21 3.86
N LYS A 22 32.15 32.28 4.45
CA LYS A 22 32.23 30.90 3.97
C LYS A 22 30.91 30.18 4.17
N ARG A 23 30.27 30.35 5.33
CA ARG A 23 28.98 29.75 5.67
C ARG A 23 27.84 30.22 4.76
N THR A 24 27.78 31.52 4.44
CA THR A 24 26.76 32.07 3.51
C THR A 24 26.95 31.60 2.07
N LYS A 25 28.20 31.56 1.57
CA LYS A 25 28.51 30.97 0.25
C LYS A 25 28.14 29.49 0.18
N GLN A 26 28.41 28.73 1.24
CA GLN A 26 28.07 27.31 1.32
C GLN A 26 26.55 27.11 1.33
N GLN A 27 25.80 27.88 2.14
CA GLN A 27 24.32 27.82 2.16
C GLN A 27 23.69 28.17 0.80
N SER A 28 24.21 29.19 0.10
CA SER A 28 23.72 29.57 -1.23
C SER A 28 23.99 28.48 -2.29
N GLY A 29 25.15 27.84 -2.24
CA GLY A 29 25.48 26.70 -3.11
C GLY A 29 24.59 25.49 -2.84
N THR A 30 24.35 25.15 -1.57
CA THR A 30 23.50 24.01 -1.18
C THR A 30 22.04 24.23 -1.58
N MET A 31 21.50 25.45 -1.48
CA MET A 31 20.12 25.73 -1.93
C MET A 31 19.93 25.55 -3.44
N ASN A 32 20.92 25.93 -4.25
CA ASN A 32 20.91 25.68 -5.70
C ASN A 32 21.01 24.18 -6.01
N LEU A 33 21.84 23.44 -5.27
CA LEU A 33 21.98 22.00 -5.47
C LEU A 33 20.68 21.22 -5.16
N ILE A 34 19.92 21.66 -4.16
CA ILE A 34 18.61 21.06 -3.82
C ILE A 34 17.61 21.21 -4.97
N SER A 35 17.52 22.39 -5.61
CA SER A 35 16.62 22.57 -6.75
C SER A 35 17.00 21.67 -7.92
N VAL A 36 18.31 21.55 -8.22
CA VAL A 36 18.78 20.65 -9.28
C VAL A 36 18.44 19.19 -8.98
N ALA A 37 18.53 18.75 -7.72
CA ALA A 37 18.14 17.41 -7.31
C ALA A 37 16.64 17.15 -7.55
N HIS A 38 15.79 18.15 -7.26
CA HIS A 38 14.35 18.07 -7.50
C HIS A 38 14.03 18.00 -9.00
N ASP A 39 14.72 18.80 -9.81
CA ASP A 39 14.52 18.82 -11.27
C ASP A 39 14.93 17.49 -11.91
N ALA A 40 16.06 16.91 -11.47
CA ALA A 40 16.50 15.57 -11.90
C ALA A 40 15.45 14.50 -11.57
N PHE A 41 14.89 14.55 -10.34
CA PHE A 41 13.85 13.62 -9.91
C PHE A 41 12.57 13.77 -10.76
N ASN A 42 12.11 15.00 -10.98
CA ASN A 42 10.92 15.29 -11.79
C ASN A 42 11.09 14.88 -13.26
N SER A 43 12.32 14.97 -13.77
CA SER A 43 12.70 14.52 -15.11
C SER A 43 12.87 13.01 -15.23
N ARG A 44 12.61 12.25 -14.16
CA ARG A 44 12.77 10.79 -14.05
C ARG A 44 14.20 10.29 -14.21
N ASP A 45 15.20 11.17 -14.11
CA ASP A 45 16.60 10.77 -14.00
C ASP A 45 16.91 10.42 -12.53
N TYR A 46 16.40 9.25 -12.12
CA TYR A 46 16.52 8.80 -10.74
C TYR A 46 17.97 8.47 -10.34
N GLY A 47 18.83 8.13 -11.31
CA GLY A 47 20.25 7.88 -11.05
C GLY A 47 20.97 9.16 -10.64
N LEU A 48 20.81 10.23 -11.44
CA LEU A 48 21.37 11.54 -11.12
C LEU A 48 20.76 12.11 -9.83
N ALA A 49 19.43 12.01 -9.67
CA ALA A 49 18.74 12.48 -8.47
C ALA A 49 19.29 11.81 -7.19
N THR A 50 19.54 10.50 -7.21
CA THR A 50 20.13 9.78 -6.07
C THR A 50 21.48 10.39 -5.64
N GLU A 51 22.39 10.64 -6.57
CA GLU A 51 23.70 11.21 -6.24
C GLU A 51 23.61 12.66 -5.76
N LEU A 52 22.73 13.47 -6.37
CA LEU A 52 22.51 14.85 -5.96
C LEU A 52 21.91 14.93 -4.55
N TYR A 53 20.86 14.16 -4.26
CA TYR A 53 20.27 14.14 -2.92
C TYR A 53 21.25 13.64 -1.86
N LYS A 54 22.05 12.62 -2.16
CA LYS A 54 23.10 12.13 -1.24
C LYS A 54 24.09 13.24 -0.89
N LYS A 55 24.51 14.01 -1.90
CA LYS A 55 25.40 15.16 -1.71
C LYS A 55 24.74 16.24 -0.85
N CYS A 56 23.50 16.62 -1.13
CA CYS A 56 22.73 17.57 -0.32
C CYS A 56 22.60 17.13 1.15
N VAL A 57 22.34 15.85 1.41
CA VAL A 57 22.26 15.31 2.78
C VAL A 57 23.60 15.43 3.50
N SER A 58 24.72 15.17 2.82
CA SER A 58 26.06 15.28 3.40
C SER A 58 26.47 16.72 3.70
N GLU A 59 26.10 17.68 2.84
CA GLU A 59 26.42 19.11 3.03
C GLU A 59 25.66 19.73 4.20
N LEU A 60 24.48 19.18 4.52
CA LEU A 60 23.67 19.64 5.64
C LEU A 60 23.96 18.88 6.93
N ASP A 61 24.90 17.94 6.98
CA ASP A 61 25.20 17.19 8.20
C ASP A 61 25.80 18.13 9.28
N GLY A 62 25.35 17.99 10.53
CA GLY A 62 25.78 18.84 11.65
C GLY A 62 25.20 20.27 11.71
N VAL A 63 24.36 20.69 10.75
CA VAL A 63 23.63 21.98 10.84
C VAL A 63 22.41 21.83 11.75
N ALA A 64 22.38 22.53 12.89
CA ALA A 64 21.34 22.39 13.93
C ALA A 64 19.94 22.79 13.44
N ASP A 65 19.82 23.87 12.69
CA ASP A 65 18.52 24.45 12.27
C ASP A 65 17.95 23.86 10.97
N ALA A 66 18.51 22.75 10.46
CA ALA A 66 18.14 22.18 9.16
C ALA A 66 17.46 20.80 9.25
N ALA A 67 16.91 20.43 10.41
CA ALA A 67 16.39 19.08 10.65
C ALA A 67 15.25 18.68 9.68
N ALA A 68 14.29 19.58 9.43
CA ALA A 68 13.18 19.33 8.51
C ALA A 68 13.66 19.18 7.05
N THR A 69 14.50 20.11 6.58
CA THR A 69 15.09 20.05 5.23
C THR A 69 15.92 18.77 5.04
N ARG A 70 16.69 18.36 6.04
CA ARG A 70 17.48 17.13 5.99
C ARG A 70 16.58 15.90 5.87
N LEU A 71 15.44 15.89 6.56
CA LEU A 71 14.46 14.81 6.47
C LEU A 71 13.84 14.72 5.06
N ASP A 72 13.45 15.85 4.47
CA ASP A 72 12.90 15.89 3.11
C ASP A 72 13.92 15.41 2.07
N LEU A 73 15.20 15.79 2.21
CA LEU A 73 16.27 15.32 1.33
C LEU A 73 16.57 13.83 1.50
N GLN A 74 16.45 13.30 2.73
CA GLN A 74 16.57 11.86 2.97
C GLN A 74 15.42 11.08 2.30
N PHE A 75 14.20 11.64 2.28
CA PHE A 75 13.11 11.09 1.50
C PHE A 75 13.37 11.16 0.00
N GLY A 76 13.79 12.31 -0.54
CA GLY A 76 14.15 12.44 -1.96
C GLY A 76 15.24 11.45 -2.39
N TYR A 77 16.25 11.24 -1.53
CA TYR A 77 17.27 10.20 -1.73
C TYR A 77 16.67 8.79 -1.78
N ALA A 78 15.83 8.44 -0.82
CA ALA A 78 15.18 7.13 -0.74
C ALA A 78 14.19 6.88 -1.89
N ASP A 79 13.39 7.88 -2.26
CA ASP A 79 12.45 7.86 -3.38
C ASP A 79 13.19 7.62 -4.70
N SER A 80 14.31 8.32 -4.92
CA SER A 80 15.15 8.16 -6.12
C SER A 80 15.75 6.75 -6.20
N MET A 81 16.24 6.21 -5.08
CA MET A 81 16.74 4.83 -5.04
C MET A 81 15.64 3.79 -5.31
N ALA A 82 14.43 4.03 -4.79
CA ALA A 82 13.30 3.14 -5.05
C ALA A 82 12.96 3.11 -6.55
N ASN A 83 12.82 4.28 -7.18
CA ASN A 83 12.45 4.39 -8.59
C ASN A 83 13.56 4.00 -9.57
N SER A 84 14.83 3.97 -9.14
CA SER A 84 15.94 3.40 -9.92
C SER A 84 16.08 1.88 -9.78
N GLY A 85 15.15 1.21 -9.07
CA GLY A 85 15.15 -0.25 -8.88
C GLY A 85 16.01 -0.75 -7.72
N ARG A 86 16.71 0.14 -7.00
CA ARG A 86 17.55 -0.20 -5.83
C ARG A 86 16.71 -0.35 -4.56
N LEU A 87 15.70 -1.21 -4.63
CA LEU A 87 14.65 -1.34 -3.62
C LEU A 87 15.19 -1.71 -2.23
N ARG A 88 16.16 -2.63 -2.15
CA ARG A 88 16.76 -3.04 -0.88
C ARG A 88 17.42 -1.87 -0.15
N ASP A 89 18.20 -1.07 -0.88
CA ASP A 89 18.88 0.11 -0.33
C ASP A 89 17.86 1.16 0.09
N ALA A 90 16.85 1.41 -0.75
CA ALA A 90 15.77 2.33 -0.47
C ALA A 90 15.04 1.97 0.84
N VAL A 91 14.61 0.71 1.01
CA VAL A 91 13.94 0.22 2.23
C VAL A 91 14.81 0.44 3.46
N ALA A 92 16.12 0.19 3.38
CA ALA A 92 17.03 0.42 4.50
C ALA A 92 17.12 1.91 4.89
N VAL A 93 17.00 2.83 3.93
CA VAL A 93 16.95 4.27 4.20
C VAL A 93 15.61 4.68 4.81
N TYR A 94 14.47 4.25 4.23
CA TYR A 94 13.16 4.50 4.84
C TYR A 94 13.08 3.98 6.28
N ALA A 95 13.58 2.76 6.54
CA ALA A 95 13.60 2.20 7.90
C ALA A 95 14.39 3.09 8.89
N ARG A 96 15.50 3.72 8.44
CA ARG A 96 16.25 4.68 9.27
C ARG A 96 15.49 5.98 9.49
N ILE A 97 14.79 6.48 8.47
CA ILE A 97 13.96 7.68 8.56
C ILE A 97 12.81 7.45 9.57
N TYR A 98 12.03 6.37 9.40
CA TYR A 98 10.90 6.07 10.26
C TYR A 98 11.28 5.75 11.71
N LYS A 99 12.49 5.22 11.95
CA LYS A 99 13.04 5.06 13.31
C LYS A 99 13.26 6.40 14.03
N ARG A 100 13.46 7.50 13.30
CA ARG A 100 13.65 8.85 13.85
C ARG A 100 12.33 9.61 14.03
N GLY A 101 11.24 9.13 13.44
CA GLY A 101 9.90 9.70 13.58
C GLY A 101 8.94 9.20 12.50
N CYS A 102 7.64 9.12 12.83
CA CYS A 102 6.61 8.73 11.87
C CYS A 102 6.22 9.93 10.99
N VAL A 103 6.44 9.84 9.68
CA VAL A 103 5.93 10.81 8.71
C VAL A 103 4.84 10.12 7.87
N PRO A 104 3.55 10.50 8.04
CA PRO A 104 2.47 9.97 7.21
C PRO A 104 2.73 10.22 5.72
N ASP A 105 2.21 9.35 4.86
CA ASP A 105 2.09 9.53 3.40
C ASP A 105 3.37 9.67 2.55
N ARG A 106 4.55 9.37 3.10
CA ARG A 106 5.84 9.41 2.36
C ARG A 106 6.29 8.09 1.74
N LEU A 107 5.48 7.01 1.81
CA LEU A 107 5.84 5.69 1.25
C LEU A 107 5.33 5.44 -0.18
N ARG A 108 4.64 6.40 -0.79
CA ARG A 108 4.02 6.21 -2.11
C ARG A 108 5.03 5.81 -3.19
N HIS A 109 6.19 6.47 -3.23
CA HIS A 109 7.24 6.16 -4.21
C HIS A 109 7.81 4.75 -4.00
N LEU A 110 8.10 4.37 -2.75
CA LEU A 110 8.52 3.01 -2.42
C LEU A 110 7.46 1.96 -2.81
N ALA A 111 6.21 2.18 -2.44
CA ALA A 111 5.12 1.26 -2.75
C ALA A 111 4.95 1.09 -4.26
N THR A 112 4.97 2.19 -5.02
CA THR A 112 4.85 2.16 -6.48
C THR A 112 6.02 1.41 -7.13
N ALA A 113 7.25 1.68 -6.68
CA ALA A 113 8.43 1.01 -7.20
C ALA A 113 8.45 -0.50 -6.86
N LEU A 114 8.02 -0.88 -5.64
CA LEU A 114 7.87 -2.29 -5.24
C LEU A 114 6.84 -3.00 -6.10
N ILE A 115 5.68 -2.38 -6.33
CA ILE A 115 4.64 -2.91 -7.20
C ILE A 115 5.17 -3.08 -8.63
N GLY A 116 5.90 -2.08 -9.15
CA GLY A 116 6.53 -2.16 -10.48
C GLY A 116 7.49 -3.33 -10.60
N ALA A 117 8.37 -3.53 -9.62
CA ALA A 117 9.32 -4.65 -9.61
C ALA A 117 8.62 -6.02 -9.50
N LEU A 118 7.56 -6.13 -8.68
CA LEU A 118 6.77 -7.36 -8.57
C LEU A 118 6.05 -7.73 -9.87
N HIS A 119 5.64 -6.74 -10.67
CA HIS A 119 5.04 -6.97 -11.98
C HIS A 119 6.07 -7.26 -13.08
N ALA A 120 7.33 -6.86 -12.91
CA ALA A 120 8.39 -7.10 -13.90
C ALA A 120 8.84 -8.58 -13.94
N ASP A 121 8.81 -9.27 -12.79
CA ASP A 121 9.25 -10.67 -12.64
C ASP A 121 8.09 -11.67 -12.49
N GLY A 122 6.84 -11.20 -12.49
CA GLY A 122 5.66 -12.03 -12.28
C GLY A 122 4.95 -12.44 -13.58
N PRO A 123 4.33 -13.63 -13.65
CA PRO A 123 3.26 -13.84 -14.64
C PRO A 123 2.24 -12.70 -14.51
N PRO A 124 1.51 -12.34 -15.61
CA PRO A 124 0.49 -11.30 -15.54
C PRO A 124 -0.39 -11.52 -14.31
N PRO A 125 -0.75 -10.45 -13.57
CA PRO A 125 -1.47 -10.59 -12.33
C PRO A 125 -2.65 -11.52 -12.59
N ALA A 126 -2.70 -12.63 -11.85
CA ALA A 126 -3.86 -13.51 -11.90
C ALA A 126 -5.11 -12.63 -11.77
N PRO A 127 -6.25 -12.96 -12.41
CA PRO A 127 -7.45 -12.10 -12.49
C PRO A 127 -8.07 -11.73 -11.13
N PHE A 128 -7.43 -12.14 -10.04
CA PHE A 128 -7.82 -11.91 -8.67
C PHE A 128 -7.10 -10.68 -8.11
N ASP A 129 -7.90 -9.70 -7.67
CA ASP A 129 -7.46 -8.56 -6.88
C ASP A 129 -6.44 -8.99 -5.78
N PRO A 130 -5.25 -8.37 -5.69
CA PRO A 130 -4.24 -8.68 -4.69
C PRO A 130 -4.74 -8.59 -3.24
N LEU A 131 -5.75 -7.76 -2.98
CA LEU A 131 -6.36 -7.60 -1.66
C LEU A 131 -7.62 -8.45 -1.46
N ALA A 132 -8.07 -9.20 -2.47
CA ALA A 132 -9.19 -10.12 -2.31
C ALA A 132 -8.85 -11.26 -1.33
N CYS A 133 -9.86 -11.67 -0.57
CA CYS A 133 -9.82 -12.85 0.26
C CYS A 133 -9.43 -14.07 -0.57
N VAL A 134 -8.32 -14.74 -0.24
CA VAL A 134 -7.88 -15.89 -1.05
C VAL A 134 -8.78 -17.12 -0.98
N ALA A 135 -9.78 -17.14 -0.08
CA ALA A 135 -10.71 -18.25 0.08
C ALA A 135 -12.07 -18.06 -0.64
N CYS A 136 -12.56 -16.82 -0.73
CA CYS A 136 -13.82 -16.51 -1.43
C CYS A 136 -13.64 -15.55 -2.61
N GLY A 137 -12.47 -14.93 -2.77
CA GLY A 137 -12.17 -13.95 -3.80
C GLY A 137 -12.96 -12.63 -3.72
N SER A 138 -13.73 -12.43 -2.65
CA SER A 138 -14.38 -11.16 -2.27
C SER A 138 -13.37 -10.18 -1.70
N VAL A 139 -13.72 -8.88 -1.69
CA VAL A 139 -13.15 -7.93 -0.73
C VAL A 139 -13.26 -8.52 0.70
N PRO A 140 -12.17 -8.56 1.50
CA PRO A 140 -12.18 -9.29 2.76
C PRO A 140 -12.90 -8.50 3.86
N ARG A 141 -13.86 -9.14 4.54
CA ARG A 141 -14.54 -8.57 5.71
C ARG A 141 -13.86 -9.04 6.99
N GLN A 142 -13.52 -8.10 7.87
CA GLN A 142 -12.67 -8.37 9.05
C GLN A 142 -11.43 -9.18 8.62
N PRO A 143 -10.59 -8.59 7.74
CA PRO A 143 -9.47 -9.29 7.14
C PRO A 143 -8.51 -9.81 8.21
N VAL A 144 -8.07 -11.05 8.06
CA VAL A 144 -6.93 -11.61 8.80
C VAL A 144 -5.82 -11.95 7.81
N SER A 145 -4.57 -11.76 8.21
CA SER A 145 -3.40 -12.05 7.37
C SER A 145 -2.77 -13.37 7.79
N TRP A 146 -2.48 -14.23 6.83
CA TRP A 146 -1.65 -15.42 7.05
C TRP A 146 -0.17 -15.07 7.04
N ASN A 147 0.68 -15.98 7.53
CA ASN A 147 2.14 -15.79 7.56
C ASN A 147 2.76 -15.55 6.17
N CYS A 148 2.08 -16.00 5.11
CA CYS A 148 2.50 -15.75 3.75
C CYS A 148 2.15 -14.35 3.22
N GLY A 149 1.49 -13.50 4.02
CA GLY A 149 1.05 -12.14 3.65
C GLY A 149 -0.33 -12.05 2.98
N HIS A 150 -0.90 -13.17 2.53
CA HIS A 150 -2.23 -13.18 1.94
C HIS A 150 -3.33 -12.96 2.97
N CYS A 151 -4.38 -12.26 2.57
CA CYS A 151 -5.52 -11.93 3.43
C CYS A 151 -6.72 -12.85 3.16
N VAL A 152 -7.48 -13.15 4.22
CA VAL A 152 -8.78 -13.83 4.14
C VAL A 152 -9.78 -13.15 5.06
N CYS A 153 -11.09 -13.30 4.81
CA CYS A 153 -12.11 -12.90 5.78
C CYS A 153 -11.97 -13.72 7.07
N LEU A 154 -12.26 -13.14 8.24
CA LEU A 154 -12.26 -13.87 9.51
C LEU A 154 -13.15 -15.13 9.47
N LYS A 155 -14.36 -15.03 8.88
CA LYS A 155 -15.26 -16.19 8.71
C LYS A 155 -14.69 -17.26 7.75
N CYS A 156 -13.93 -16.85 6.73
CA CYS A 156 -13.28 -17.79 5.82
C CYS A 156 -12.12 -18.50 6.52
N ASP A 157 -11.37 -17.78 7.34
CA ASP A 157 -10.29 -18.35 8.15
C ASP A 157 -10.78 -19.45 9.09
N GLN A 158 -11.91 -19.21 9.76
CA GLN A 158 -12.56 -20.18 10.64
C GLN A 158 -12.98 -21.46 9.89
N LYS A 159 -13.58 -21.31 8.69
CA LYS A 159 -13.97 -22.44 7.84
C LYS A 159 -12.77 -23.24 7.32
N HIS A 160 -11.67 -22.56 7.04
CA HIS A 160 -10.42 -23.14 6.52
C HIS A 160 -9.34 -23.29 7.60
N SER A 161 -9.75 -23.46 8.86
CA SER A 161 -8.85 -23.52 10.03
C SER A 161 -8.00 -24.79 10.06
N ARG A 162 -8.48 -25.88 9.44
CA ARG A 162 -7.76 -27.15 9.35
C ARG A 162 -6.74 -27.20 8.21
N ASP A 163 -6.86 -26.32 7.23
CA ASP A 163 -5.98 -26.28 6.07
C ASP A 163 -4.61 -25.72 6.49
N ALA A 164 -3.54 -26.50 6.32
CA ALA A 164 -2.20 -26.08 6.72
C ALA A 164 -1.55 -25.03 5.77
N HIS A 165 -1.97 -25.00 4.50
CA HIS A 165 -1.31 -24.27 3.42
C HIS A 165 -2.24 -23.30 2.69
N CYS A 166 -1.72 -22.13 2.33
CA CYS A 166 -2.44 -21.14 1.54
C CYS A 166 -2.80 -21.71 0.16
N PRO A 167 -4.07 -21.71 -0.28
CA PRO A 167 -4.46 -22.22 -1.60
C PRO A 167 -3.93 -21.36 -2.75
N ARG A 168 -3.47 -20.13 -2.50
CA ARG A 168 -2.90 -19.26 -3.53
C ARG A 168 -1.40 -19.50 -3.77
N CYS A 169 -0.61 -19.71 -2.71
CA CYS A 169 0.86 -19.79 -2.84
C CYS A 169 1.50 -21.04 -2.23
N GLY A 170 0.72 -21.95 -1.66
CA GLY A 170 1.21 -23.20 -1.06
C GLY A 170 1.98 -23.04 0.26
N LYS A 171 2.34 -21.82 0.67
CA LYS A 171 3.08 -21.58 1.92
C LYS A 171 2.21 -21.83 3.16
N SER A 172 2.85 -22.17 4.27
CA SER A 172 2.18 -22.38 5.56
C SER A 172 1.42 -21.13 6.01
N LYS A 173 0.18 -21.32 6.46
CA LYS A 173 -0.68 -20.22 6.97
C LYS A 173 -0.33 -19.78 8.39
N GLY A 174 0.36 -20.64 9.15
CA GLY A 174 0.43 -20.56 10.61
C GLY A 174 -0.82 -21.15 11.28
N ARG A 175 -0.65 -21.80 12.44
CA ARG A 175 -1.73 -22.51 13.16
C ARG A 175 -2.41 -21.67 14.26
N SER A 176 -1.92 -20.46 14.54
CA SER A 176 -2.45 -19.61 15.59
C SER A 176 -3.79 -18.97 15.19
N ARG A 177 -4.64 -18.73 16.20
CA ARG A 177 -5.81 -17.85 16.06
C ARG A 177 -5.31 -16.47 15.67
N ARG A 178 -5.78 -15.98 14.52
CA ARG A 178 -5.38 -14.68 14.00
C ARG A 178 -6.37 -13.61 14.41
N GLU A 179 -5.83 -12.43 14.65
CA GLU A 179 -6.58 -11.22 14.91
C GLU A 179 -6.85 -10.47 13.60
N VAL A 180 -7.85 -9.59 13.64
CA VAL A 180 -8.18 -8.73 12.50
C VAL A 180 -7.01 -7.80 12.22
N ASN A 181 -6.55 -7.78 10.98
CA ASN A 181 -5.55 -6.84 10.51
C ASN A 181 -6.21 -5.45 10.37
N VAL A 182 -6.01 -4.60 11.37
CA VAL A 182 -6.61 -3.26 11.43
C VAL A 182 -6.22 -2.41 10.22
N LEU A 183 -4.96 -2.50 9.75
CA LEU A 183 -4.50 -1.73 8.59
C LEU A 183 -5.27 -2.12 7.33
N ILE A 184 -5.36 -3.41 7.02
CA ILE A 184 -6.12 -3.88 5.86
C ILE A 184 -7.61 -3.59 6.03
N ASN A 185 -8.14 -3.71 7.25
CA ASN A 185 -9.54 -3.39 7.53
C ASN A 185 -9.85 -1.92 7.25
N THR A 186 -9.00 -0.99 7.70
CA THR A 186 -9.15 0.45 7.42
C THR A 186 -9.03 0.75 5.93
N LEU A 187 -8.08 0.14 5.22
CA LEU A 187 -7.94 0.29 3.77
C LEU A 187 -9.20 -0.16 3.04
N VAL A 188 -9.69 -1.36 3.38
CA VAL A 188 -10.87 -1.93 2.74
C VAL A 188 -12.11 -1.07 2.99
N GLN A 189 -12.29 -0.58 4.23
CA GLN A 189 -13.39 0.33 4.57
C GLN A 189 -13.32 1.66 3.81
N LYS A 190 -12.11 2.20 3.63
CA LYS A 190 -11.90 3.48 2.96
C LYS A 190 -12.11 3.38 1.45
N PHE A 191 -11.56 2.35 0.81
CA PHE A 191 -11.47 2.29 -0.66
C PHE A 191 -12.55 1.43 -1.31
N TRP A 192 -13.16 0.48 -0.59
CA TRP A 192 -14.22 -0.39 -1.11
C TRP A 192 -15.51 -0.42 -0.25
N PRO A 193 -16.05 0.74 0.20
CA PRO A 193 -17.23 0.76 1.07
C PRO A 193 -18.45 0.09 0.43
N LYS A 194 -18.70 0.33 -0.86
CA LYS A 194 -19.82 -0.31 -1.60
C LYS A 194 -19.68 -1.82 -1.71
N HIS A 195 -18.45 -2.34 -1.87
CA HIS A 195 -18.24 -3.78 -1.96
C HIS A 195 -18.41 -4.45 -0.60
N LEU A 196 -18.03 -3.78 0.49
CA LEU A 196 -18.31 -4.25 1.85
C LEU A 196 -19.81 -4.33 2.12
N GLU A 197 -20.57 -3.31 1.72
CA GLU A 197 -22.02 -3.26 1.86
C GLU A 197 -22.70 -4.34 1.01
N ALA A 198 -22.31 -4.49 -0.27
CA ALA A 198 -22.78 -5.56 -1.13
C ALA A 198 -22.49 -6.95 -0.55
N ALA A 199 -21.30 -7.16 0.02
CA ALA A 199 -20.93 -8.40 0.68
C ALA A 199 -21.73 -8.64 1.98
N ALA A 200 -22.11 -7.59 2.72
CA ALA A 200 -22.97 -7.69 3.89
C ALA A 200 -24.39 -8.11 3.50
N LEU A 201 -24.99 -7.47 2.50
CA LEU A 201 -26.30 -7.85 1.94
C LEU A 201 -26.30 -9.30 1.44
N ARG A 202 -25.23 -9.73 0.76
CA ARG A 202 -25.07 -11.12 0.34
C ARG A 202 -25.05 -12.08 1.54
N ASP A 203 -24.41 -11.71 2.65
CA ASP A 203 -24.35 -12.56 3.84
C ASP A 203 -25.65 -12.58 4.64
N GLU A 204 -26.45 -11.51 4.58
CA GLU A 204 -27.85 -11.51 5.03
C GLU A 204 -28.70 -12.45 4.16
N GLY A 205 -28.58 -12.33 2.82
CA GLY A 205 -29.24 -13.24 1.87
C GLY A 205 -28.87 -14.70 2.11
N ASN A 206 -27.59 -14.99 2.40
CA ASN A 206 -27.13 -16.34 2.76
C ASN A 206 -27.80 -16.87 4.02
N SER A 207 -28.04 -16.00 5.00
CA SER A 207 -28.68 -16.37 6.27
C SER A 207 -30.17 -16.63 6.07
N LEU A 208 -30.85 -15.79 5.30
CA LEU A 208 -32.26 -15.96 4.91
C LEU A 208 -32.48 -17.22 4.08
N PHE A 209 -31.60 -17.50 3.12
CA PHE A 209 -31.65 -18.70 2.29
C PHE A 209 -31.57 -19.97 3.15
N LYS A 210 -30.64 -20.01 4.12
CA LYS A 210 -30.53 -21.12 5.08
C LYS A 210 -31.77 -21.26 5.96
N GLY A 211 -32.46 -20.16 6.26
CA GLY A 211 -33.72 -20.15 6.98
C GLY A 211 -34.95 -20.52 6.14
N GLY A 212 -34.78 -20.77 4.83
CA GLY A 212 -35.89 -21.10 3.92
C GLY A 212 -36.65 -19.88 3.37
N CYS A 213 -36.29 -18.65 3.76
CA CYS A 213 -36.92 -17.42 3.28
C CYS A 213 -36.39 -17.02 1.89
N LEU A 214 -36.71 -17.83 0.87
CA LEU A 214 -36.11 -17.71 -0.47
C LEU A 214 -36.38 -16.36 -1.16
N LYS A 215 -37.59 -15.80 -1.04
CA LYS A 215 -37.96 -14.52 -1.67
C LYS A 215 -37.17 -13.36 -1.07
N GLU A 216 -37.10 -13.30 0.26
CA GLU A 216 -36.33 -12.28 0.98
C GLU A 216 -34.82 -12.41 0.72
N ALA A 217 -34.32 -13.65 0.63
CA ALA A 217 -32.93 -13.90 0.23
C ALA A 217 -32.64 -13.32 -1.16
N LEU A 218 -33.54 -13.56 -2.12
CA LEU A 218 -33.43 -13.01 -3.48
C LEU A 218 -33.43 -11.47 -3.49
N GLU A 219 -34.27 -10.82 -2.67
CA GLU A 219 -34.27 -9.37 -2.52
C GLU A 219 -32.93 -8.84 -2.03
N LYS A 220 -32.31 -9.50 -1.05
CA LYS A 220 -30.97 -9.13 -0.57
C LYS A 220 -29.89 -9.32 -1.63
N TYR A 221 -29.92 -10.39 -2.41
CA TYR A 221 -28.98 -10.56 -3.52
C TYR A 221 -29.18 -9.52 -4.62
N ASN A 222 -30.43 -9.17 -4.95
CA ASN A 222 -30.72 -8.08 -5.88
C ASN A 222 -30.22 -6.72 -5.37
N ALA A 223 -30.38 -6.44 -4.08
CA ALA A 223 -29.83 -5.23 -3.48
C ALA A 223 -28.29 -5.19 -3.52
N SER A 224 -27.65 -6.34 -3.27
CA SER A 224 -26.19 -6.49 -3.39
C SER A 224 -25.69 -6.20 -4.81
N ASP A 225 -26.34 -6.77 -5.83
CA ASP A 225 -26.00 -6.58 -7.25
C ASP A 225 -26.24 -5.14 -7.74
N LYS A 226 -27.22 -4.43 -7.17
CA LYS A 226 -27.42 -3.00 -7.45
C LYS A 226 -26.27 -2.12 -6.95
N LEU A 227 -25.60 -2.51 -5.86
CA LEU A 227 -24.47 -1.75 -5.32
C LEU A 227 -23.18 -2.00 -6.08
N VAL A 228 -22.91 -3.28 -6.39
CA VAL A 228 -21.77 -3.72 -7.17
C VAL A 228 -22.28 -4.68 -8.22
N LYS A 229 -22.37 -4.15 -9.45
CA LYS A 229 -22.87 -4.90 -10.59
C LYS A 229 -21.92 -6.04 -10.93
N ASP A 230 -22.49 -7.13 -11.41
CA ASP A 230 -21.75 -8.27 -11.97
C ASP A 230 -20.81 -8.91 -10.93
N TYR A 231 -21.21 -8.86 -9.66
CA TYR A 231 -20.37 -9.33 -8.57
C TYR A 231 -20.45 -10.87 -8.44
N PRO A 232 -19.38 -11.64 -8.74
CA PRO A 232 -19.52 -13.07 -9.05
C PRO A 232 -20.14 -13.91 -7.93
N LEU A 233 -19.75 -13.66 -6.68
CA LEU A 233 -20.30 -14.38 -5.53
C LEU A 233 -21.79 -14.09 -5.30
N THR A 234 -22.23 -12.86 -5.57
CA THR A 234 -23.64 -12.48 -5.42
C THR A 234 -24.46 -13.12 -6.52
N LEU A 235 -23.99 -13.09 -7.77
CA LEU A 235 -24.65 -13.74 -8.90
C LEU A 235 -24.75 -15.25 -8.73
N ALA A 236 -23.69 -15.92 -8.27
CA ALA A 236 -23.73 -17.36 -7.99
C ALA A 236 -24.80 -17.72 -6.94
N ASN A 237 -24.85 -16.95 -5.85
CA ASN A 237 -25.87 -17.16 -4.83
C ASN A 237 -27.28 -16.81 -5.34
N ARG A 238 -27.43 -15.74 -6.12
CA ARG A 238 -28.70 -15.33 -6.73
C ARG A 238 -29.22 -16.42 -7.68
N SER A 239 -28.35 -16.95 -8.54
CA SER A 239 -28.63 -18.06 -9.44
C SER A 239 -29.17 -19.27 -8.67
N HIS A 240 -28.50 -19.66 -7.58
CA HIS A 240 -28.95 -20.79 -6.75
C HIS A 240 -30.36 -20.56 -6.16
N VAL A 241 -30.64 -19.37 -5.63
CA VAL A 241 -31.96 -19.05 -5.07
C VAL A 241 -33.03 -18.99 -6.15
N LEU A 242 -32.70 -18.47 -7.33
CA LEU A 242 -33.62 -18.44 -8.48
C LEU A 242 -33.98 -19.86 -8.94
N LEU A 243 -33.02 -20.79 -8.94
CA LEU A 243 -33.30 -22.21 -9.19
C LEU A 243 -34.25 -22.78 -8.12
N SER A 244 -34.01 -22.52 -6.84
CA SER A 244 -34.90 -22.95 -5.76
C SER A 244 -36.32 -22.37 -5.87
N LEU A 245 -36.48 -21.26 -6.58
CA LEU A 245 -37.76 -20.60 -6.88
C LEU A 245 -38.35 -21.00 -8.26
N ASN A 246 -37.79 -22.01 -8.93
CA ASN A 246 -38.18 -22.47 -10.27
C ASN A 246 -38.06 -21.40 -11.38
N ARG A 247 -37.10 -20.47 -11.25
CA ARG A 247 -36.81 -19.41 -12.24
C ARG A 247 -35.53 -19.71 -13.02
N ALA A 248 -35.50 -20.86 -13.69
CA ALA A 248 -34.29 -21.43 -14.28
C ALA A 248 -33.61 -20.55 -15.34
N GLN A 249 -34.38 -19.88 -16.20
CA GLN A 249 -33.84 -19.05 -17.28
C GLN A 249 -33.02 -17.86 -16.76
N VAL A 250 -33.53 -17.20 -15.70
CA VAL A 250 -32.80 -16.08 -15.08
C VAL A 250 -31.60 -16.59 -14.30
N ALA A 251 -31.73 -17.74 -13.64
CA ALA A 251 -30.61 -18.36 -12.95
C ALA A 251 -29.46 -18.73 -13.89
N LEU A 252 -29.77 -19.24 -15.09
CA LEU A 252 -28.79 -19.57 -16.12
C LEU A 252 -28.03 -18.32 -16.57
N ALA A 253 -28.72 -17.22 -16.84
CA ALA A 253 -28.09 -15.95 -17.24
C ALA A 253 -27.10 -15.43 -16.17
N ASP A 254 -27.45 -15.55 -14.89
CA ASP A 254 -26.54 -15.20 -13.79
C ASP A 254 -25.29 -16.10 -13.80
N ALA A 255 -25.47 -17.42 -13.97
CA ALA A 255 -24.38 -18.38 -14.00
C ALA A 255 -23.44 -18.17 -15.21
N GLU A 256 -23.99 -17.91 -16.39
CA GLU A 256 -23.22 -17.57 -17.60
C GLU A 256 -22.39 -16.30 -17.39
N THR A 257 -22.97 -15.30 -16.72
CA THR A 257 -22.26 -14.07 -16.36
C THR A 257 -21.09 -14.36 -15.41
N VAL A 258 -21.29 -15.21 -14.41
CA VAL A 258 -20.21 -15.63 -13.49
C VAL A 258 -19.08 -16.32 -14.24
N ILE A 259 -19.39 -17.27 -15.12
CA ILE A 259 -18.37 -18.01 -15.90
C ILE A 259 -17.62 -17.07 -16.83
N LYS A 260 -18.29 -16.08 -17.42
CA LYS A 260 -17.66 -15.07 -18.28
C LYS A 260 -16.67 -14.19 -17.51
N ILE A 261 -16.99 -13.82 -16.27
CA ILE A 261 -16.14 -12.95 -15.44
C ILE A 261 -15.04 -13.76 -14.77
N TRP A 262 -15.34 -15.00 -14.38
CA TRP A 262 -14.46 -15.85 -13.61
C TRP A 262 -14.42 -17.29 -14.16
N PRO A 263 -13.72 -17.50 -15.29
CA PRO A 263 -13.74 -18.79 -16.00
C PRO A 263 -13.18 -19.96 -15.20
N HIS A 264 -12.33 -19.68 -14.22
CA HIS A 264 -11.68 -20.69 -13.38
C HIS A 264 -12.32 -20.81 -11.99
N TRP A 265 -13.54 -20.31 -11.82
CA TRP A 265 -14.23 -20.38 -10.53
C TRP A 265 -14.64 -21.83 -10.22
N PRO A 266 -14.12 -22.45 -9.14
CA PRO A 266 -14.27 -23.88 -8.92
C PRO A 266 -15.57 -24.29 -8.20
N LYS A 267 -16.49 -23.35 -7.92
CA LYS A 267 -17.69 -23.55 -7.09
C LYS A 267 -18.95 -23.15 -7.85
#